data_AF-A0A520EVQ2-F1
#
_entry.id   AF-A0A520EVQ2-F1
#
_cell.length_a   1.000
_cell.length_b   1.000
_cell.length_c   1.000
_cell.angle_alpha   90.00
_cell.angle_beta   90.00
_cell.angle_gamma   90.00
#
_symmetry.space_group_name_H-M   'P 1'
#
loop_
_entity.id
_entity.type
_entity.pdbx_description
1 polymer ?
#
loop_
_entity_poly.entity_id
_entity_poly.type
_entity_poly.pdbx_seq_one_letter_code
_entity_poly.pdbx_strand_id
1 'polypeptide(L)'
;MDSGSPFAALLVGQPTLRHRLRLGVLAALDQRIAVRYALAGMSPTDSADYITHHCKIAGRTDPLFSDDAVTLIHNAARGYPRAVNNLAVQALTAAFAAKVSIVDEKSARVAVTESGHD
;
A
#
# COMPACT_ATOMS: atom_id res chain seq x y z
N MET A 1 -27.60 -0.06 33.91
CA MET A 1 -28.07 -0.91 32.80
C MET A 1 -27.28 -0.45 31.60
N ASP A 2 -26.15 -1.11 31.34
CA ASP A 2 -25.20 -0.70 30.30
C ASP A 2 -25.84 -0.97 28.94
N SER A 3 -26.48 0.05 28.39
CA SER A 3 -26.89 0.03 26.99
C SER A 3 -25.63 0.14 26.14
N GLY A 4 -25.02 -1.01 25.82
CA GLY A 4 -23.96 -1.08 24.81
C GLY A 4 -24.42 -0.37 23.53
N SER A 5 -23.51 0.35 22.87
CA SER A 5 -23.83 1.03 21.60
C SER A 5 -24.38 -0.01 20.61
N PRO A 6 -25.67 0.04 20.24
CA PRO A 6 -26.30 -1.04 19.46
C PRO A 6 -25.81 -1.06 18.00
N PHE A 7 -24.99 -0.09 17.61
CA PHE A 7 -24.53 0.11 16.24
C PHE A 7 -23.15 0.76 16.23
N ALA A 8 -22.28 0.27 15.34
CA ALA A 8 -21.00 0.87 15.01
C ALA A 8 -20.97 1.15 13.50
N ALA A 9 -20.55 2.35 13.13
CA ALA A 9 -20.39 2.75 11.74
C ALA A 9 -18.92 3.09 11.46
N LEU A 10 -18.39 2.56 10.36
CA LEU A 10 -17.08 2.91 9.84
C LEU A 10 -17.25 3.56 8.45
N LEU A 11 -16.87 4.83 8.36
CA LEU A 11 -16.87 5.56 7.10
C LEU A 11 -15.47 5.47 6.47
N VAL A 12 -15.36 4.79 5.34
CA VAL A 12 -14.10 4.61 4.61
C VAL A 12 -14.22 5.26 3.24
N GLY A 13 -13.19 6.00 2.83
CA GLY A 13 -13.15 6.63 1.52
C GLY A 13 -11.87 7.41 1.27
N GLN A 14 -11.81 8.02 0.09
CA GLN A 14 -10.71 8.88 -0.32
C GLN A 14 -10.66 10.18 0.53
N PRO A 15 -9.56 10.95 0.48
CA PRO A 15 -9.45 12.23 1.21
C PRO A 15 -10.64 13.19 0.98
N THR A 16 -11.31 13.10 -0.16
CA THR A 16 -12.53 13.85 -0.51
C THR A 16 -13.69 13.59 0.46
N LEU A 17 -13.79 12.40 1.06
CA LEU A 17 -14.81 12.08 2.08
C LEU A 17 -14.70 13.02 3.29
N ARG A 18 -13.48 13.28 3.77
CA ARG A 18 -13.25 14.21 4.89
C ARG A 18 -13.72 15.62 4.56
N HIS A 19 -13.56 16.06 3.31
CA HIS A 19 -14.04 17.37 2.89
C HIS A 19 -15.57 17.40 2.81
N ARG A 20 -16.19 16.36 2.24
CA ARG A 20 -17.65 16.24 2.15
C ARG A 20 -18.31 16.23 3.54
N LEU A 21 -17.75 15.51 4.51
CA LEU A 21 -18.29 15.45 5.87
C LEU A 21 -18.32 16.82 6.57
N ARG A 22 -17.48 17.77 6.16
CA ARG A 22 -17.45 19.14 6.69
C ARG A 22 -18.47 20.08 6.04
N LEU A 23 -19.22 19.62 5.04
CA LEU A 23 -20.31 20.42 4.47
C LEU A 23 -21.41 20.64 5.51
N GLY A 24 -21.97 21.85 5.56
CA GLY A 24 -22.96 22.21 6.59
C GLY A 24 -24.17 21.28 6.66
N VAL A 25 -24.59 20.72 5.52
CA VAL A 25 -25.68 19.73 5.44
C VAL A 25 -25.39 18.44 6.21
N LEU A 26 -24.12 18.12 6.46
CA LEU A 26 -23.67 16.93 7.21
C LEU A 26 -23.19 17.25 8.64
N ALA A 27 -23.36 18.48 9.14
CA ALA A 27 -22.80 18.91 10.43
C ALA A 27 -23.21 18.00 11.61
N ALA A 28 -24.47 17.54 11.65
CA ALA A 28 -24.96 16.65 12.71
C ALA A 28 -24.29 15.25 12.66
N LEU A 29 -23.95 14.77 11.47
CA LEU A 29 -23.20 13.52 11.30
C LEU A 29 -21.74 13.73 11.69
N ASP A 30 -21.13 14.85 11.26
CA ASP A 30 -19.72 15.18 11.52
C ASP A 30 -19.41 15.26 13.03
N GLN A 31 -20.35 15.83 13.82
CA GLN A 31 -20.25 15.91 15.28
C GLN A 31 -20.30 14.55 15.99
N ARG A 32 -20.85 13.51 15.36
CA ARG A 32 -20.97 12.16 15.95
C ARG A 32 -19.77 11.26 15.66
N ILE A 33 -18.82 11.70 14.84
CA ILE A 33 -17.63 10.92 14.48
C ILE A 33 -16.59 11.06 15.61
N ALA A 34 -16.51 10.05 16.47
CA ALA A 34 -15.60 10.04 17.62
C ALA A 34 -14.12 9.86 17.23
N VAL A 35 -13.84 9.09 16.17
CA VAL A 35 -12.46 8.78 15.73
C VAL A 35 -12.31 9.11 14.26
N ARG A 36 -11.21 9.81 13.94
CA ARG A 36 -10.81 10.10 12.57
C ARG A 36 -9.38 9.67 12.38
N TYR A 37 -9.15 8.83 11.39
CA TYR A 37 -7.83 8.36 11.05
C TYR A 37 -7.59 8.49 9.56
N ALA A 38 -6.39 8.94 9.19
CA ALA A 38 -5.93 8.95 7.82
C ALA A 38 -4.83 7.92 7.70
N LEU A 39 -5.06 6.87 6.90
CA LEU A 39 -4.05 5.87 6.61
C LEU A 39 -2.93 6.52 5.79
N ALA A 40 -1.74 6.57 6.38
CA ALA A 40 -0.52 6.96 5.69
C ALA A 40 -0.01 5.80 4.80
N GLY A 41 1.00 6.08 3.98
CA GLY A 41 1.78 5.02 3.34
C GLY A 41 2.44 4.12 4.39
N MET A 42 2.69 2.87 4.00
CA MET A 42 3.46 1.91 4.79
C MET A 42 4.85 2.48 5.08
N SER A 43 5.45 2.13 6.21
CA SER A 43 6.87 2.37 6.46
C SER A 43 7.76 1.48 5.55
N PRO A 44 9.08 1.71 5.49
CA PRO A 44 9.99 0.83 4.77
C PRO A 44 9.90 -0.63 5.26
N THR A 45 9.82 -0.83 6.58
CA THR A 45 9.71 -2.17 7.19
C THR A 45 8.37 -2.82 6.85
N ASP A 46 7.26 -2.06 6.96
CA ASP A 46 5.93 -2.56 6.58
C ASP A 46 5.88 -2.95 5.10
N SER A 47 6.60 -2.21 4.24
CA SER A 47 6.66 -2.51 2.80
C SER A 47 7.44 -3.79 2.50
N ALA A 48 8.55 -4.03 3.21
CA ALA A 48 9.30 -5.27 3.12
C ALA A 48 8.48 -6.47 3.59
N ASP A 49 7.80 -6.32 4.74
CA ASP A 49 6.91 -7.35 5.29
C ASP A 49 5.72 -7.61 4.36
N TYR A 50 5.15 -6.55 3.78
CA TYR A 50 4.07 -6.64 2.80
C TYR A 50 4.47 -7.45 1.57
N ILE A 51 5.61 -7.12 0.94
CA ILE A 51 6.13 -7.87 -0.23
C ILE A 51 6.40 -9.33 0.14
N THR A 52 7.05 -9.56 1.28
CA THR A 52 7.36 -10.91 1.78
C THR A 52 6.09 -11.72 2.05
N HIS A 53 5.09 -11.10 2.66
CA HIS A 53 3.80 -11.72 2.93
C HIS A 53 3.08 -12.12 1.64
N HIS A 54 3.08 -11.23 0.64
CA HIS A 54 2.51 -11.54 -0.68
C HIS A 54 3.25 -12.69 -1.39
N CYS A 55 4.59 -12.76 -1.29
CA CYS A 55 5.36 -13.89 -1.80
C CYS A 55 4.98 -15.20 -1.10
N LYS A 56 4.80 -15.17 0.24
CA LYS A 56 4.35 -16.33 1.02
C LYS A 56 2.97 -16.82 0.60
N ILE A 57 2.02 -15.91 0.34
CA ILE A 57 0.70 -16.27 -0.21
C ILE A 57 0.83 -16.96 -1.57
N ALA A 58 1.77 -16.52 -2.41
CA ALA A 58 2.08 -17.16 -3.70
C ALA A 58 2.86 -18.49 -3.57
N GLY A 59 3.06 -19.00 -2.35
CA GLY A 59 3.74 -20.28 -2.09
C GLY A 59 5.27 -20.19 -2.07
N ARG A 60 5.84 -18.99 -1.97
CA ARG A 60 7.29 -18.77 -1.92
C ARG A 60 7.73 -18.33 -0.53
N THR A 61 8.66 -19.09 0.05
CA THR A 61 9.24 -18.79 1.38
C THR A 61 10.67 -18.32 1.30
N ASP A 62 11.32 -18.54 0.15
CA ASP A 62 12.65 -18.03 -0.17
C ASP A 62 12.60 -16.56 -0.62
N PRO A 63 13.65 -15.77 -0.35
CA PRO A 63 13.68 -14.36 -0.71
C PRO A 63 13.74 -14.18 -2.23
N LEU A 64 12.70 -13.57 -2.78
CA LEU A 64 12.58 -13.23 -4.21
C LEU A 64 13.05 -11.81 -4.54
N PHE A 65 13.20 -10.95 -3.53
CA PHE A 65 13.61 -9.56 -3.66
C PHE A 65 14.82 -9.34 -2.77
N SER A 66 15.79 -8.60 -3.26
CA SER A 66 16.87 -8.07 -2.43
C SER A 66 16.45 -6.79 -1.71
N ASP A 67 17.17 -6.45 -0.62
CA ASP A 67 16.82 -5.32 0.24
C ASP A 67 16.89 -3.97 -0.48
N ASP A 68 17.82 -3.81 -1.42
CA ASP A 68 17.96 -2.64 -2.28
C ASP A 68 16.77 -2.48 -3.26
N ALA A 69 16.28 -3.59 -3.82
CA ALA A 69 15.08 -3.62 -4.66
C ALA A 69 13.84 -3.22 -3.87
N VAL A 70 13.65 -3.78 -2.67
CA VAL A 70 12.54 -3.43 -1.77
C VAL A 70 12.60 -1.96 -1.39
N THR A 71 13.80 -1.45 -1.06
CA THR A 71 14.00 -0.04 -0.70
C THR A 71 13.65 0.88 -1.88
N LEU A 72 14.07 0.54 -3.09
CA LEU A 72 13.75 1.31 -4.29
C LEU A 72 12.24 1.32 -4.58
N ILE A 73 11.59 0.15 -4.51
CA ILE A 73 10.14 0.00 -4.68
C ILE A 73 9.39 0.85 -3.64
N HIS A 74 9.77 0.77 -2.36
CA HIS A 74 9.15 1.56 -1.30
C HIS A 74 9.22 3.06 -1.59
N ASN A 75 10.41 3.56 -1.93
CA ASN A 75 10.64 4.99 -2.19
C ASN A 75 9.84 5.48 -3.40
N ALA A 76 9.85 4.73 -4.50
CA ALA A 76 9.10 5.08 -5.70
C ALA A 76 7.57 5.04 -5.47
N ALA A 77 7.08 4.03 -4.75
CA ALA A 77 5.67 3.89 -4.40
C ALA A 77 5.22 4.84 -3.27
N ARG A 78 6.15 5.51 -2.58
CA ARG A 78 5.89 6.30 -1.36
C ARG A 78 5.19 5.48 -0.26
N GLY A 79 5.45 4.17 -0.22
CA GLY A 79 4.80 3.23 0.69
C GLY A 79 3.30 2.97 0.42
N TYR A 80 2.71 3.45 -0.68
CA TYR A 80 1.30 3.14 -0.96
C TYR A 80 1.13 1.68 -1.39
N PRO A 81 0.31 0.86 -0.71
CA PRO A 81 0.24 -0.59 -0.95
C PRO A 81 -0.03 -0.96 -2.42
N ARG A 82 -0.96 -0.27 -3.08
CA ARG A 82 -1.27 -0.52 -4.50
C ARG A 82 -0.08 -0.23 -5.43
N ALA A 83 0.64 0.86 -5.17
CA ALA A 83 1.82 1.22 -5.96
C ALA A 83 2.98 0.26 -5.68
N VAL A 84 3.21 -0.09 -4.41
CA VAL A 84 4.20 -1.11 -4.01
C VAL A 84 3.92 -2.43 -4.74
N ASN A 85 2.67 -2.91 -4.69
CA ASN A 85 2.29 -4.16 -5.36
C ASN A 85 2.51 -4.11 -6.88
N ASN A 86 2.10 -3.02 -7.54
CA ASN A 86 2.28 -2.87 -8.98
C ASN A 86 3.77 -2.87 -9.37
N LEU A 87 4.60 -2.09 -8.69
CA LEU A 87 6.04 -2.05 -8.92
C LEU A 87 6.70 -3.41 -8.65
N ALA A 88 6.30 -4.11 -7.58
CA ALA A 88 6.83 -5.44 -7.27
C ALA A 88 6.50 -6.47 -8.36
N VAL A 89 5.27 -6.47 -8.90
CA VAL A 89 4.86 -7.36 -9.99
C VAL A 89 5.60 -7.06 -11.29
N GLN A 90 5.77 -5.77 -11.62
CA GLN A 90 6.57 -5.36 -12.78
C GLN A 90 8.05 -5.73 -12.61
N ALA A 91 8.61 -5.55 -11.41
CA ALA A 91 9.99 -5.90 -11.12
C ALA A 91 10.23 -7.42 -11.22
N LEU A 92 9.28 -8.25 -10.76
CA LEU A 92 9.29 -9.70 -10.99
C LEU A 92 9.27 -10.04 -12.49
N THR A 93 8.46 -9.32 -13.26
CA THR A 93 8.38 -9.51 -14.72
C THR A 93 9.70 -9.14 -15.41
N ALA A 94 10.32 -8.03 -14.99
CA ALA A 94 11.63 -7.60 -15.48
C ALA A 94 12.74 -8.60 -15.15
N ALA A 95 12.78 -9.09 -13.91
CA ALA A 95 13.75 -10.12 -13.49
C ALA A 95 13.57 -11.42 -14.29
N PHE A 96 12.31 -11.84 -14.50
CA PHE A 96 11.99 -13.01 -15.33
C PHE A 96 12.46 -12.84 -16.78
N ALA A 97 12.18 -11.69 -17.41
CA ALA A 97 12.63 -11.38 -18.77
C ALA A 97 14.17 -11.37 -18.88
N ALA A 98 14.86 -10.91 -17.83
CA ALA A 98 16.31 -10.91 -17.73
C ALA A 98 16.91 -12.27 -17.33
N LYS A 99 16.08 -13.29 -17.05
CA LYS A 99 16.48 -14.63 -16.56
C LYS A 99 17.28 -14.57 -15.25
N VAL A 100 16.96 -13.63 -14.37
CA VAL A 100 17.55 -13.52 -13.03
C VAL A 100 16.56 -14.09 -12.00
N SER A 101 17.06 -14.84 -11.03
CA SER A 101 16.24 -15.54 -10.03
C SER A 101 15.78 -14.65 -8.86
N ILE A 102 16.49 -13.54 -8.62
CA ILE A 102 16.17 -12.55 -7.57
C ILE A 102 15.91 -11.20 -8.24
N VAL A 103 14.85 -10.53 -7.79
CA VAL A 103 14.57 -9.14 -8.15
C VAL A 103 15.59 -8.26 -7.43
N ASP A 104 16.56 -7.78 -8.19
CA ASP A 104 17.60 -6.85 -7.77
C ASP A 104 17.20 -5.38 -8.00
N GLU A 105 18.04 -4.45 -7.53
CA GLU A 105 17.83 -3.01 -7.74
C GLU A 105 17.65 -2.68 -9.23
N LYS A 106 18.35 -3.37 -10.14
CA LYS A 106 18.25 -3.15 -11.59
C LYS A 106 16.86 -3.51 -12.11
N SER A 107 16.33 -4.67 -11.71
CA SER A 107 14.98 -5.13 -12.08
C SER A 107 13.90 -4.20 -11.52
N ALA A 108 14.06 -3.76 -10.27
CA ALA A 108 13.17 -2.76 -9.66
C ALA A 108 13.25 -1.40 -10.38
N ARG A 109 14.44 -0.99 -10.83
CA ARG A 109 14.62 0.27 -11.56
C ARG A 109 13.90 0.27 -12.90
N VAL A 110 13.91 -0.85 -13.63
CA VAL A 110 13.13 -1.01 -14.88
C VAL A 110 11.65 -0.76 -14.61
N ALA A 111 11.08 -1.41 -13.58
CA ALA A 111 9.68 -1.23 -13.19
C ALA A 111 9.34 0.24 -12.86
N VAL A 112 10.21 0.91 -12.11
CA VAL A 112 10.03 2.33 -11.75
C VAL A 112 10.05 3.23 -12.99
N THR A 113 10.94 2.99 -13.95
CA THR A 113 11.03 3.81 -15.17
C THR A 113 9.83 3.62 -16.10
N GLU A 114 9.29 2.40 -16.18
CA GLU A 114 8.13 2.09 -17.03
C GLU A 114 6.83 2.62 -16.41
N SER A 115 6.68 2.51 -15.09
CA SER A 115 5.52 3.06 -14.36
C SER A 115 5.42 4.59 -14.37
N GLY A 116 6.50 5.30 -14.66
CA GLY A 116 6.50 6.77 -14.76
C GLY A 116 5.90 7.34 -16.05
N HIS A 117 5.47 6.47 -16.98
CA HIS A 117 4.90 6.86 -18.27
C HIS A 117 3.35 6.86 -18.30
N ASP A 118 2.69 6.52 -17.18
CA ASP A 118 1.23 6.59 -16.99
C ASP A 118 0.83 7.74 -16.04
#